data_AF-A0A957N5E0-F1
#
_entry.id   AF-A0A957N5E0-F1
#
_cell.length_a   1.000
_cell.length_b   1.000
_cell.length_c   1.000
_cell.angle_alpha   90.00
_cell.angle_beta   90.00
_cell.angle_gamma   90.00
#
_symmetry.space_group_name_H-M   'P 1'
#
loop_
_entity.id
_entity.type
_entity.pdbx_description
1 polymer ?
#
loop_
_entity_poly.entity_id
_entity_poly.type
_entity_poly.pdbx_seq_one_letter_code
_entity_poly.pdbx_strand_id
1 'polypeptide(L)' 'LSFIGLGANPPTPSWGMMISETYNAMRVAPFEVFVPAMALTITTLAFNFLGDGLRDAFDPRLRG' A
#
# COMPACT_ATOMS: atom_id res chain seq x y z
N LEU A 1 9.97 -1.45 -1.89
CA LEU A 1 11.41 -1.39 -2.26
C LEU A 1 12.10 -0.03 -1.98
N SER A 2 11.38 1.07 -1.71
CA SER A 2 12.00 2.35 -1.25
C SER A 2 12.52 2.37 0.19
N PHE A 3 12.30 1.30 0.97
CA PHE A 3 12.68 1.24 2.38
C PHE A 3 14.12 0.71 2.62
N ILE A 4 14.83 0.26 1.57
CA ILE A 4 16.19 -0.33 1.66
C ILE A 4 17.23 0.55 0.91
N GLY A 5 17.09 1.87 0.95
CA GLY A 5 18.14 2.78 0.44
C GLY A 5 18.38 2.79 -1.08
N LEU A 6 17.53 2.11 -1.85
CA LEU A 6 17.49 2.16 -3.33
C LEU A 6 16.21 2.86 -3.82
N GLY A 7 15.78 3.90 -3.09
CA GLY A 7 14.60 4.69 -3.42
C GLY A 7 14.87 5.55 -4.65
N ALA A 8 13.94 5.53 -5.60
CA ALA A 8 13.96 6.35 -6.80
C ALA A 8 14.41 7.78 -6.49
N ASN A 9 15.33 8.31 -7.31
CA ASN A 9 15.83 9.67 -7.16
C ASN A 9 14.66 10.67 -7.06
N PRO A 10 14.74 11.68 -6.18
CA PRO A 10 13.86 12.85 -6.25
C PRO A 10 13.95 13.37 -7.69
N PRO A 11 12.85 13.43 -8.48
CA PRO A 11 11.55 14.00 -8.12
C PRO A 11 10.36 13.03 -8.33
N THR A 12 10.57 11.71 -8.20
CA THR A 12 9.49 10.74 -8.47
C THR A 12 8.53 10.61 -7.28
N PRO A 13 7.26 11.00 -7.42
CA PRO A 13 6.29 10.87 -6.35
C PRO A 13 5.96 9.39 -6.16
N SER A 14 6.30 8.82 -5.00
CA SER A 14 5.89 7.46 -4.63
C SER A 14 5.07 7.52 -3.34
N TRP A 15 4.00 6.72 -3.24
CA TRP A 15 3.11 6.75 -2.07
C TRP A 15 3.84 6.47 -0.75
N GLY A 16 4.87 5.62 -0.77
CA GLY A 16 5.71 5.36 0.40
C GLY A 16 6.61 6.53 0.79
N MET A 17 7.13 7.29 -0.19
CA MET A 17 7.91 8.50 0.07
C MET A 17 7.02 9.63 0.58
N MET A 18 5.81 9.78 0.04
CA MET A 18 4.81 10.76 0.52
C MET A 18 4.47 10.53 2.00
N ILE A 19 4.29 9.28 2.43
CA ILE A 19 4.05 8.93 3.84
C ILE A 19 5.28 9.23 4.71
N SER A 20 6.48 8.96 4.21
CA SER A 20 7.74 9.26 4.92
C SER A 20 7.97 10.76 5.08
N GLU A 21 7.62 11.58 4.07
CA GLU A 21 7.74 13.04 4.12
C GLU A 21 6.69 13.65 5.06
N THR A 22 5.47 13.11 5.05
CA THR A 22 4.43 13.51 6.00
C THR A 22 4.75 13.13 7.44
N TYR A 23 5.71 12.26 7.73
CA TYR A 23 6.14 12.00 9.12
C TYR A 23 6.61 13.28 9.84
N ASN A 24 7.32 14.17 9.12
CA ASN A 24 7.71 15.48 9.68
C ASN A 24 6.56 16.48 9.65
N ALA A 25 5.69 16.41 8.63
CA ALA A 25 4.50 17.26 8.51
C ALA A 25 3.34 16.83 9.42
N MET A 26 3.38 15.62 10.01
CA MET A 26 2.30 15.07 10.86
C MET A 26 2.00 15.95 12.07
N ARG A 27 3.00 16.70 12.57
CA ARG A 27 2.81 17.68 13.65
C ARG A 27 2.05 18.94 13.21
N VAL A 28 2.00 19.22 11.91
CA VAL A 28 1.46 20.45 11.32
C VAL A 28 0.17 20.19 10.53
N ALA A 29 0.13 19.12 9.73
CA ALA A 29 -0.98 18.74 8.86
C ALA A 29 -1.16 17.21 8.84
N PRO A 30 -1.74 16.61 9.91
CA PRO A 30 -1.89 15.15 10.03
C PRO A 30 -2.80 14.54 8.95
N PHE A 31 -3.60 15.35 8.27
CA PHE A 31 -4.53 14.90 7.22
C PHE A 31 -3.84 14.59 5.89
N GLU A 32 -2.63 15.10 5.64
CA GLU A 32 -1.93 14.87 4.37
C GLU A 32 -1.47 13.41 4.21
N VAL A 33 -1.28 12.67 5.32
CA VAL A 33 -0.89 11.25 5.28
C VAL A 33 -2.06 10.35 4.85
N PHE A 34 -3.31 10.80 4.97
CA PHE A 34 -4.49 9.95 4.78
C PHE A 34 -4.64 9.46 3.34
N VAL A 35 -4.37 10.33 2.36
CA VAL A 35 -4.54 10.01 0.94
C VAL A 35 -3.61 8.87 0.49
N PRO A 36 -2.27 8.98 0.65
CA PRO A 36 -1.38 7.89 0.26
C PRO A 36 -1.55 6.64 1.14
N ALA A 37 -1.94 6.80 2.42
CA ALA A 37 -2.21 5.68 3.30
C ALA A 37 -3.43 4.86 2.84
N MET A 38 -4.56 5.52 2.56
CA MET A 38 -5.77 4.85 2.06
C MET A 38 -5.53 4.17 0.71
N ALA A 39 -4.78 4.81 -0.19
CA ALA A 39 -4.43 4.21 -1.48
C ALA A 39 -3.67 2.89 -1.30
N LEU A 40 -2.69 2.86 -0.40
CA LEU A 40 -1.96 1.63 -0.08
C LEU A 40 -2.86 0.58 0.57
N THR A 41 -3.69 0.95 1.54
CA THR A 41 -4.61 0.03 2.21
C THR A 41 -5.60 -0.61 1.24
N ILE A 42 -6.21 0.18 0.36
CA ILE A 42 -7.15 -0.35 -0.65
C ILE A 42 -6.42 -1.29 -1.60
N THR A 43 -5.22 -0.90 -2.04
CA THR A 43 -4.41 -1.72 -2.95
C THR A 43 -4.06 -3.07 -2.31
N THR A 44 -3.59 -3.09 -1.05
CA THR A 44 -3.26 -4.33 -0.35
C THR A 44 -4.48 -5.19 -0.09
N LEU A 45 -5.62 -4.59 0.29
CA LEU A 45 -6.88 -5.31 0.46
C LEU A 45 -7.38 -5.92 -0.86
N ALA A 46 -7.30 -5.18 -1.97
CA ALA A 46 -7.69 -5.69 -3.28
C ALA A 46 -6.83 -6.88 -3.69
N PHE A 47 -5.51 -6.81 -3.47
CA PHE A 47 -4.62 -7.95 -3.74
C PHE A 47 -4.86 -9.13 -2.80
N ASN A 48 -5.14 -8.89 -1.51
CA ASN A 48 -5.50 -9.96 -0.57
C ASN A 48 -6.79 -10.66 -1.00
N PHE A 49 -7.86 -9.91 -1.30
CA PHE A 49 -9.13 -10.47 -1.75
C PHE A 49 -9.03 -11.14 -3.12
N LEU A 50 -8.21 -10.63 -4.03
CA LEU A 50 -7.93 -11.30 -5.29
C LEU A 50 -7.21 -12.63 -5.05
N GLY A 51 -6.23 -12.66 -4.15
CA GLY A 51 -5.53 -13.89 -3.76
C GLY A 51 -6.46 -14.90 -3.10
N ASP A 52 -7.33 -14.45 -2.19
CA ASP A 52 -8.33 -15.29 -1.53
C ASP A 52 -9.37 -15.80 -2.52
N GLY A 53 -9.86 -14.97 -3.44
CA GLY A 53 -10.81 -15.37 -4.48
C GLY A 53 -10.21 -16.32 -5.52
N LEU A 54 -8.93 -16.12 -5.90
CA LEU A 54 -8.19 -17.08 -6.71
C LEU A 54 -8.01 -18.39 -5.95
N ARG A 55 -7.62 -18.34 -4.67
CA ARG A 55 -7.50 -19.54 -3.83
C ARG A 55 -8.82 -20.27 -3.76
N ASP A 56 -9.92 -19.60 -3.48
CA ASP A 56 -11.25 -20.22 -3.37
C ASP A 56 -11.72 -20.82 -4.71
N ALA A 57 -11.41 -20.17 -5.84
CA ALA A 57 -11.68 -20.70 -7.18
C ALA A 57 -10.80 -21.93 -7.53
N PHE A 58 -9.59 -22.01 -7.00
CA PHE A 58 -8.64 -23.11 -7.22
C PHE A 58 -8.63 -24.17 -6.10
N ASP A 59 -9.27 -23.94 -4.95
CA ASP A 59 -9.35 -24.89 -3.84
C ASP A 59 -10.45 -25.94 -4.17
N PRO A 60 -10.09 -27.21 -4.46
CA PRO A 60 -11.05 -28.21 -4.92
C PRO A 60 -11.93 -28.77 -3.78
N ARG A 61 -11.83 -28.23 -2.56
CA ARG A 61 -12.48 -28.76 -1.35
C ARG A 61 -13.99 -28.63 -1.30
N LEU A 62 -14.62 -27.92 -2.24
CA LEU A 62 -16.09 -27.88 -2.41
C LEU A 62 -16.64 -28.99 -3.34
N ARG A 63 -15.79 -29.91 -3.84
CA ARG A 63 -16.22 -31.05 -4.67
C ARG A 63 -16.23 -32.40 -3.93
N GLY A 64 -16.25 -32.40 -2.60
CA GLY A 64 -16.48 -33.58 -1.77
C GLY A 64 -17.92 -33.65 -1.27
#